data_AF-A0A848Q978-F1
#
_entry.id   AF-A0A848Q978-F1
#
_cell.length_a   1.000
_cell.length_b   1.000
_cell.length_c   1.000
_cell.angle_alpha   90.00
_cell.angle_beta   90.00
_cell.angle_gamma   90.00
#
_symmetry.space_group_name_H-M   'P 1'
#
loop_
_entity.id
_entity.type
_entity.pdbx_description
1 polymer ?
#
loop_
_entity_poly.entity_id
_entity_poly.type
_entity_poly.pdbx_seq_one_letter_code
_entity_poly.pdbx_strand_id
1 'polypeptide(L)' 'IIDIGKDGGDAGGRILAKGTPEDIAACPDSYTGQYLKNILKGSEKKVVE' A
#
# COMPACT_ATOMS: atom_id res chain seq x y z
N ILE A 1 2.61 0.89 -8.47
CA ILE A 1 3.48 0.54 -7.33
C ILE A 1 3.77 -0.95 -7.37
N ILE A 2 4.99 -1.36 -7.05
CA ILE A 2 5.34 -2.76 -6.74
C ILE A 2 5.81 -2.75 -5.29
N ASP A 3 5.11 -3.47 -4.42
CA ASP A 3 5.40 -3.55 -3.00
C ASP A 3 6.10 -4.88 -2.68
N ILE A 4 7.23 -4.78 -1.97
CA ILE A 4 8.13 -5.89 -1.69
C ILE A 4 8.28 -6.03 -0.17
N GLY A 5 8.11 -7.25 0.34
CA GLY A 5 8.18 -7.52 1.78
C GLY A 5 7.76 -8.95 2.15
N LYS A 6 7.18 -9.19 3.33
CA LYS A 6 6.76 -8.21 4.38
C LYS A 6 7.91 -7.70 5.25
N ASP A 7 8.93 -8.53 5.43
CA ASP A 7 10.08 -8.25 6.29
C ASP A 7 11.30 -7.87 5.43
N GLY A 8 12.40 -7.48 6.08
CA GLY A 8 13.67 -7.17 5.42
C GLY A 8 14.66 -8.33 5.43
N GLY A 9 15.72 -8.22 4.62
CA GLY A 9 16.79 -9.23 4.55
C GLY A 9 16.30 -10.57 3.99
N ASP A 10 16.84 -11.67 4.52
CA ASP A 10 16.56 -13.04 4.03
C ASP A 10 15.09 -13.47 4.17
N ALA A 11 14.35 -12.82 5.08
CA ALA A 11 12.91 -13.07 5.27
C ALA A 11 12.02 -12.25 4.30
N GLY A 12 12.61 -11.36 3.51
CA GLY A 12 11.93 -10.46 2.58
C GLY A 12 11.97 -10.91 1.12
N GLY A 13 11.82 -9.93 0.22
CA GLY A 13 12.04 -10.13 -1.22
C GLY A 13 10.85 -10.71 -1.99
N ARG A 14 9.68 -10.91 -1.35
CA ARG A 14 8.46 -11.35 -2.05
C ARG A 14 7.71 -10.15 -2.59
N ILE A 15 7.13 -10.30 -3.78
CA ILE A 15 6.15 -9.34 -4.29
C ILE A 15 4.85 -9.56 -3.52
N LEU A 16 4.48 -8.60 -2.68
CA LEU A 16 3.23 -8.66 -1.89
C LEU A 16 2.04 -8.16 -2.71
N ALA A 17 2.23 -7.05 -3.42
CA ALA A 17 1.21 -6.45 -4.27
C ALA A 17 1.84 -5.63 -5.40
N LYS A 18 1.12 -5.51 -6.51
CA LYS A 18 1.49 -4.65 -7.64
C LYS A 18 0.22 -4.06 -8.24
N GLY A 19 0.17 -2.74 -8.39
CA GLY A 19 -1.00 -2.06 -8.91
C GLY A 19 -1.01 -0.57 -8.62
N THR A 20 -2.20 0.02 -8.61
CA THR A 20 -2.44 1.40 -8.18
C THR A 20 -2.21 1.56 -6.68
N PRO A 21 -2.13 2.79 -6.13
CA PRO A 21 -2.10 3.00 -4.69
C PRO A 21 -3.26 2.32 -3.94
N GLU A 22 -4.45 2.29 -4.54
CA GLU A 22 -5.64 1.63 -4.00
C GLU A 22 -5.46 0.11 -3.95
N ASP A 23 -4.89 -0.48 -5.00
CA ASP A 23 -4.58 -1.93 -5.03
C ASP A 23 -3.59 -2.31 -3.91
N ILE A 24 -2.57 -1.47 -3.66
CA ILE A 24 -1.62 -1.71 -2.55
C ILE A 24 -2.33 -1.54 -1.20
N ALA A 25 -3.17 -0.52 -1.06
CA ALA A 25 -3.91 -0.25 0.18
C ALA A 25 -4.94 -1.35 0.53
N ALA A 26 -5.36 -2.15 -0.45
CA ALA A 26 -6.20 -3.32 -0.25
C ALA A 26 -5.43 -4.58 0.20
N CYS A 27 -4.10 -4.60 0.08
CA CYS A 27 -3.26 -5.73 0.50
C CYS A 27 -3.03 -5.72 2.03
N PRO A 28 -3.56 -6.69 2.79
CA PRO A 28 -3.43 -6.71 4.26
C PRO A 28 -1.99 -6.94 4.74
N ASP A 29 -1.20 -7.69 3.96
CA ASP A 29 0.19 -8.03 4.28
C ASP A 29 1.18 -6.91 3.95
N SER A 30 0.72 -5.86 3.25
CA SER A 30 1.53 -4.70 2.88
C SER A 30 1.52 -3.65 3.99
N TYR A 31 2.65 -3.47 4.69
CA TYR A 31 2.80 -2.32 5.60
C TYR A 31 2.63 -1.01 4.83
N THR A 32 3.19 -0.90 3.63
CA THR A 32 2.99 0.24 2.72
C THR A 32 1.50 0.51 2.49
N GLY A 33 0.72 -0.53 2.21
CA GLY A 33 -0.72 -0.47 2.01
C GLY A 33 -1.49 0.03 3.23
N GLN A 34 -1.10 -0.42 4.42
CA GLN A 34 -1.70 0.03 5.68
C GLN A 34 -1.55 1.54 5.90
N TYR A 35 -0.39 2.12 5.57
CA TYR A 35 -0.17 3.56 5.62
C TYR A 35 -0.90 4.29 4.48
N LEU A 36 -0.84 3.78 3.25
CA LEU A 36 -1.52 4.35 2.09
C LEU A 36 -3.02 4.51 2.32
N LYS A 37 -3.66 3.54 2.98
CA LYS A 37 -5.10 3.57 3.27
C LYS A 37 -5.55 4.82 4.01
N ASN A 38 -4.72 5.35 4.92
CA ASN A 38 -5.05 6.56 5.67
C ASN A 38 -4.86 7.83 4.83
N ILE A 39 -3.85 7.84 3.96
CA ILE A 39 -3.60 8.96 3.04
C ILE A 39 -4.72 9.05 2.00
N LEU A 40 -5.10 7.91 1.42
CA LEU A 40 -6.13 7.83 0.38
C LEU A 40 -7.50 8.32 0.89
N LYS A 41 -7.90 7.92 2.11
CA LYS A 41 -9.11 8.44 2.78
C LYS A 41 -9.08 9.95 3.02
N GLY A 42 -7.89 10.51 3.25
CA GLY A 42 -7.70 11.96 3.40
C GLY A 42 -7.81 12.72 2.09
N SER A 43 -7.36 12.12 0.98
CA SER A 43 -7.46 12.69 -0.37
C SER A 43 -8.86 12.63 -0.97
N GLU A 44 -9.69 11.64 -0.60
CA GLU A 44 -11.10 11.59 -1.02
C GLU A 44 -11.91 12.82 -0.56
N LYS A 45 -11.56 13.40 0.60
CA LYS A 45 -12.23 14.59 1.14
C LYS A 45 -11.83 15.91 0.47
N LYS A 46 -10.82 15.91 -0.42
CA LYS A 46 -10.32 17.12 -1.07
C LYS A 46 -10.95 17.44 -2.42
N VAL A 47 -11.85 16.59 -2.93
CA VAL A 47 -12.68 16.94 -4.09
C VAL A 47 -13.87 17.74 -3.59
N VAL A 48 -13.63 19.02 -3.30
CA VAL A 48 -14.67 20.04 -3.18
C VAL A 48 -14.56 20.90 -4.44
N GLU A 49 -15.68 20.98 -5.19
CA GLU A 49 -15.86 21.90 -6.33
C GLU A 49 -15.65 23.37 -5.93
#